data_AF-A0A5N4DBN6-F1
#
_entry.id   AF-A0A5N4DBN6-F1
#
_cell.length_a   1.000
_cell.length_b   1.000
_cell.length_c   1.000
_cell.angle_alpha   90.00
_cell.angle_beta   90.00
_cell.angle_gamma   90.00
#
_symmetry.space_group_name_H-M   'P 1'
#
loop_
_entity.id
_entity.type
_entity.pdbx_description
1 polymer ?
#
loop_
_entity_poly.entity_id
_entity_poly.type
_entity_poly.pdbx_seq_one_letter_code
_entity_poly.pdbx_strand_id
1 'polypeptide(L)' 'MENAVLTLSEIRNSAAVQKAIGHYDQKMDQKVQLPMETLKELLDLHGACEREAIKVFLKNAFKVVDQVFQKKLRLYLLF' A
#
# COMPACT_ATOMS: atom_id res chain seq x y z
N MET A 1 -25.10 2.71 16.80
CA MET A 1 -23.66 2.85 17.10
C MET A 1 -22.80 2.09 16.09
N GLU A 2 -23.20 0.88 15.68
CA GLU A 2 -22.50 0.07 14.66
C GLU A 2 -22.30 0.80 13.32
N ASN A 3 -23.31 1.50 12.80
CA ASN A 3 -23.17 2.26 11.55
C ASN A 3 -22.08 3.34 11.60
N ALA A 4 -21.92 4.03 12.74
CA ALA A 4 -20.87 5.04 12.89
C ALA A 4 -19.46 4.41 12.93
N VAL A 5 -19.34 3.21 13.50
CA VAL A 5 -18.08 2.45 13.53
C VAL A 5 -17.73 1.92 12.13
N LEU A 6 -18.72 1.47 11.36
CA LEU A 6 -18.54 1.04 9.97
C LEU A 6 -18.09 2.21 9.09
N THR A 7 -18.79 3.34 9.12
CA THR A 7 -18.42 4.54 8.36
C THR A 7 -17.02 5.04 8.73
N LEU A 8 -16.67 5.03 10.03
CA LEU A 8 -15.32 5.41 10.47
C LEU A 8 -14.24 4.44 9.95
N SER A 9 -14.54 3.14 9.93
CA SER A 9 -13.66 2.11 9.38
C SER A 9 -13.39 2.35 7.89
N GLU A 10 -14.44 2.60 7.10
CA GLU A 10 -14.34 2.87 5.67
C GLU A 10 -13.48 4.11 5.37
N ILE A 11 -13.75 5.22 6.05
CA ILE A 11 -13.01 6.48 5.86
C ILE A 11 -11.53 6.27 6.19
N ARG A 12 -11.22 5.68 7.36
CA ARG A 12 -9.84 5.47 7.79
C ARG A 12 -9.10 4.47 6.92
N ASN A 13 -9.73 3.36 6.55
CA ASN A 13 -9.09 2.34 5.73
C ASN A 13 -8.87 2.81 4.29
N SER A 14 -9.79 3.59 3.72
CA SER A 14 -9.60 4.23 2.42
C SER A 14 -8.42 5.21 2.45
N ALA A 15 -8.35 6.09 3.46
CA ALA A 15 -7.23 7.00 3.64
C ALA A 15 -5.90 6.26 3.85
N ALA A 16 -5.92 5.14 4.58
CA ALA A 16 -4.74 4.29 4.77
C ALA A 16 -4.25 3.65 3.47
N VAL A 17 -5.16 3.22 2.57
CA VAL A 17 -4.80 2.70 1.24
C VAL A 17 -4.12 3.80 0.41
N GLN A 18 -4.72 4.99 0.35
CA GLN A 18 -4.16 6.11 -0.42
C GLN A 18 -2.77 6.50 0.08
N LYS A 19 -2.58 6.54 1.41
CA LYS A 19 -1.27 6.83 2.01
C LYS A 19 -0.23 5.75 1.70
N ALA A 20 -0.64 4.48 1.65
CA ALA A 20 0.25 3.39 1.29
C ALA A 20 0.67 3.44 -0.19
N ILE A 21 -0.26 3.76 -1.09
CA ILE A 21 0.02 3.96 -2.52
C ILE A 21 0.99 5.12 -2.71
N GLY A 22 0.71 6.29 -2.11
CA GLY A 22 1.62 7.44 -2.20
C GLY A 22 3.02 7.16 -1.64
N HIS A 23 3.13 6.36 -0.58
CA HIS A 23 4.45 5.91 -0.08
C HIS A 23 5.15 4.98 -1.08
N TYR A 24 4.42 4.06 -1.71
CA TYR A 24 4.96 3.18 -2.73
C TYR A 24 5.50 3.96 -3.92
N ASP A 25 4.68 4.86 -4.50
CA ASP A 25 5.04 5.68 -5.66
C ASP A 25 6.27 6.51 -5.35
N GLN A 26 6.29 7.20 -4.21
CA GLN A 26 7.46 7.97 -3.77
C GLN A 26 8.73 7.10 -3.66
N LYS A 27 8.62 5.86 -3.16
CA LYS A 27 9.78 4.98 -3.03
C LYS A 27 10.26 4.42 -4.35
N MET A 28 9.34 4.11 -5.26
CA MET A 28 9.67 3.70 -6.62
C MET A 28 10.34 4.85 -7.38
N ASP A 29 9.78 6.06 -7.35
CA ASP A 29 10.34 7.25 -8.00
C ASP A 29 11.73 7.62 -7.49
N GLN A 30 11.99 7.43 -6.19
CA GLN A 30 13.29 7.73 -5.59
C GLN A 30 14.37 6.68 -5.91
N LYS A 31 13.97 5.40 -6.04
CA LYS A 31 14.90 4.28 -6.09
C LYS A 31 15.07 3.68 -7.49
N VAL A 32 14.08 3.83 -8.38
CA VAL A 32 14.19 3.41 -9.77
C VAL A 32 15.16 4.36 -10.48
N GLN A 33 16.28 3.82 -10.94
CA GLN A 33 17.22 4.54 -11.79
C GLN A 33 17.24 3.88 -13.15
N LEU A 34 16.84 4.62 -14.20
CA LEU A 34 16.85 4.09 -15.56
C LEU A 34 18.19 4.42 -16.26
N PRO A 35 18.73 3.50 -17.07
CA PRO A 35 18.23 2.13 -17.30
C PRO A 35 18.56 1.23 -16.11
N MET A 36 17.63 0.35 -15.73
CA MET A 36 17.97 -0.75 -14.82
C MET A 36 18.56 -1.90 -15.61
N GLU A 37 19.64 -2.48 -15.08
CA GLU A 37 20.41 -3.51 -15.77
C GLU A 37 19.61 -4.81 -15.91
N THR A 38 18.77 -5.14 -14.92
CA THR A 38 17.98 -6.38 -14.95
C THR A 38 16.53 -6.21 -14.50
N LEU A 39 15.65 -7.05 -15.06
CA LEU A 39 14.28 -7.20 -14.55
C LEU A 39 14.25 -7.68 -13.09
N LYS A 40 15.26 -8.45 -12.67
CA LYS A 40 15.39 -8.95 -11.29
C LYS A 40 15.51 -7.80 -10.30
N GLU A 41 16.34 -6.80 -10.58
CA GLU A 41 16.49 -5.61 -9.73
C GLU A 41 15.20 -4.81 -9.64
N LEU A 42 14.43 -4.71 -10.73
CA LEU A 42 13.12 -4.08 -10.71
C LEU A 42 12.14 -4.82 -9.79
N LEU A 43 12.09 -6.14 -9.88
CA LEU A 43 11.21 -6.97 -9.07
C LEU A 43 11.61 -6.96 -7.59
N ASP A 44 12.91 -7.00 -7.29
CA ASP A 44 13.43 -6.94 -5.93
C ASP A 44 13.12 -5.56 -5.29
N LEU A 45 13.29 -4.49 -6.05
CA LEU A 45 12.94 -3.13 -5.64
C LEU A 45 11.42 -2.96 -5.43
N HIS A 46 10.61 -3.42 -6.38
CA HIS A 46 9.15 -3.44 -6.30
C HIS A 46 8.71 -4.15 -5.02
N GLY A 47 9.19 -5.38 -4.78
CA GLY A 47 8.81 -6.15 -3.59
C GLY A 47 9.25 -5.48 -2.29
N ALA A 48 10.37 -4.75 -2.27
CA ALA A 48 10.76 -3.95 -1.11
C ALA A 48 9.80 -2.78 -0.86
N CYS A 49 9.43 -2.04 -1.90
CA CYS A 49 8.50 -0.92 -1.82
C CYS A 49 7.08 -1.39 -1.43
N GLU A 50 6.62 -2.52 -1.98
CA GLU A 50 5.34 -3.14 -1.63
C GLU A 50 5.27 -3.50 -0.13
N ARG A 51 6.32 -4.14 0.40
CA ARG A 51 6.40 -4.47 1.84
C ARG A 51 6.37 -3.22 2.72
N GLU A 52 7.01 -2.13 2.31
CA GLU A 52 6.95 -0.86 3.03
C GLU A 52 5.54 -0.26 2.99
N ALA A 53 4.89 -0.23 1.82
CA ALA A 53 3.54 0.28 1.64
C ALA A 53 2.51 -0.48 2.50
N ILE A 54 2.61 -1.82 2.57
CA ILE A 54 1.77 -2.64 3.44
C ILE A 54 1.98 -2.26 4.91
N LYS A 55 3.22 -2.01 5.36
CA LYS A 55 3.49 -1.56 6.74
C LYS A 55 2.88 -0.18 7.00
N VAL A 56 2.91 0.73 6.03
CA VAL A 56 2.24 2.04 6.13
C VAL A 56 0.74 1.86 6.26
N PHE A 57 0.12 1.03 5.43
CA PHE A 57 -1.31 0.72 5.54
C PHE A 57 -1.67 0.19 6.93
N LEU A 58 -0.96 -0.84 7.42
CA LEU A 58 -1.24 -1.46 8.72
C LEU A 58 -1.13 -0.50 9.91
N LYS A 59 -0.24 0.50 9.83
CA LYS A 59 -0.08 1.54 10.85
C LYS A 59 -1.23 2.57 10.87
N ASN A 60 -1.93 2.76 9.74
CA ASN A 60 -2.94 3.80 9.59
C ASN A 60 -4.38 3.24 9.50
N ALA A 61 -4.52 1.95 9.22
CA ALA A 61 -5.81 1.27 9.11
C ALA A 61 -6.51 1.15 10.46
N PHE A 62 -7.83 1.26 10.45
CA PHE A 62 -8.70 1.03 11.60
C PHE A 62 -9.35 -0.35 11.49
N LYS A 63 -9.18 -1.18 12.53
CA LYS A 63 -9.63 -2.60 12.55
C LYS A 63 -9.20 -3.35 11.28
N VAL A 64 -7.97 -3.87 11.27
CA VAL A 64 -7.37 -4.69 10.18
C VAL A 64 -8.16 -5.97 9.86
N VAL A 65 -9.27 -6.24 10.56
CA VAL A 65 -10.11 -7.43 10.40
C VAL A 65 -10.69 -7.53 8.97
N ASP A 66 -10.95 -6.40 8.32
CA ASP A 66 -11.40 -6.39 6.93
C ASP A 66 -10.21 -6.46 5.96
N GLN A 67 -9.78 -7.71 5.67
CA GLN A 67 -8.78 -8.03 4.65
C GLN A 67 -9.10 -7.43 3.26
N VAL A 68 -10.31 -6.94 3.04
CA VAL A 68 -10.76 -6.29 1.80
C VAL A 68 -9.83 -5.13 1.40
N PHE A 69 -9.46 -4.26 2.33
CA PHE A 69 -8.60 -3.10 2.01
C PHE A 69 -7.15 -3.50 1.76
N GLN A 70 -6.65 -4.54 2.44
CA GLN A 70 -5.34 -5.11 2.16
C GLN A 70 -5.29 -5.77 0.77
N LYS A 71 -6.36 -6.48 0.38
CA LYS A 71 -6.51 -7.06 -0.97
C LYS A 71 -6.58 -5.97 -2.04
N LYS A 72 -7.33 -4.89 -1.80
CA LYS A 72 -7.36 -3.72 -2.69
C LYS A 72 -5.97 -3.13 -2.86
N LEU A 73 -5.23 -2.90 -1.77
CA LEU A 73 -3.86 -2.39 -1.84
C LEU A 73 -2.97 -3.30 -2.68
N ARG A 74 -3.00 -4.62 -2.46
CA ARG A 74 -2.23 -5.58 -3.27
C ARG A 74 -2.62 -5.55 -4.75
N LEU A 75 -3.91 -5.40 -5.06
CA LEU A 75 -4.38 -5.28 -6.44
C LEU A 75 -3.85 -4.01 -7.11
N TYR A 76 -3.79 -2.89 -6.38
CA TYR A 76 -3.20 -1.63 -6.88
C TYR A 76 -1.69 -1.73 -7.10
N LEU A 77 -1.01 -2.58 -6.34
CA LEU A 77 0.44 -2.78 -6.44
C LEU A 77 0.81 -3.93 -7.38
N LEU A 78 -0.16 -4.57 -8.05
CA LEU A 78 0.14 -5.57 -9.08
C LEU A 78 0.78 -4.86 -10.27
N PHE A 79 2.07 -5.15 -10.47
CA PHE A 79 2.88 -4.67 -11.59
C PHE A 79 2.41 -5.27 -12.92
#